data_AF-A0A8T5XKJ8-F1
#
_entry.id   AF-A0A8T5XKJ8-F1
#
_cell.length_a   1.000
_cell.length_b   1.000
_cell.length_c   1.000
_cell.angle_alpha   90.00
_cell.angle_beta   90.00
_cell.angle_gamma   90.00
#
_symmetry.space_group_name_H-M   'P 1'
#
loop_
_entity.id
_entity.type
_entity.pdbx_description
1 polymer ?
#
loop_
_entity_poly.entity_id
_entity_poly.type
_entity_poly.pdbx_seq_one_letter_code
_entity_poly.pdbx_strand_id
1 'polypeptide(L)'
;MGKSCENYKDILIDIIYEEKDFNKDIKDHLKHCDNCMKYYKELKDTKNRLNNLNTEPPIEYRKISKAFIKADEIKKKKSNIKSLFVFMLLSTIFLTMVVTLAVNGFSKEIIYFQISTYVIFPFILPFMIKKRAKKEGYDAK
;
A
#
# COMPACT_ATOMS: atom_id res chain seq x y z
N MET A 1 32.70 18.74 -44.03
CA MET A 1 32.26 19.72 -43.01
C MET A 1 32.62 19.17 -41.65
N GLY A 2 33.64 19.73 -40.99
CA GLY A 2 34.05 19.27 -39.66
C GLY A 2 32.94 19.58 -38.64
N LYS A 3 32.56 18.59 -37.82
CA LYS A 3 31.66 18.83 -36.69
C LYS A 3 32.33 19.85 -35.75
N SER A 4 31.56 20.81 -35.22
CA SER A 4 32.06 21.76 -34.22
C SER A 4 32.44 21.00 -32.94
N CYS A 5 33.34 21.59 -32.14
CA CYS A 5 33.71 21.00 -30.84
C CYS A 5 32.50 20.86 -29.90
N GLU A 6 31.45 21.68 -30.05
CA GLU A 6 30.19 21.54 -29.30
C GLU A 6 29.52 20.20 -29.57
N ASN A 7 29.40 19.79 -30.83
CA ASN A 7 28.81 18.49 -31.18
C ASN A 7 29.59 17.32 -30.55
N TYR A 8 30.91 17.45 -30.39
CA TYR A 8 31.71 16.43 -29.71
C TYR A 8 31.48 16.43 -28.20
N LYS A 9 31.25 17.58 -27.56
CA LYS A 9 30.92 17.64 -26.13
C LYS A 9 29.62 16.92 -25.81
N ASP A 10 28.57 17.14 -26.60
CA ASP A 10 27.29 16.44 -26.41
C ASP A 10 27.46 14.93 -26.52
N ILE A 11 28.19 14.47 -27.53
CA ILE A 11 28.48 13.05 -27.71
C ILE A 11 29.32 12.48 -26.54
N LEU A 12 30.23 13.27 -25.96
CA LEU A 12 31.01 12.83 -24.79
C LEU A 12 30.15 12.66 -23.54
N ILE A 13 29.07 13.44 -23.39
CA ILE A 13 28.08 13.25 -22.32
C ILE A 13 27.38 11.90 -22.51
N ASP A 14 26.85 11.65 -23.71
CA ASP A 14 26.18 10.38 -24.02
C ASP A 14 27.09 9.17 -23.77
N ILE A 15 28.38 9.27 -24.12
CA ILE A 15 29.38 8.23 -23.86
C ILE A 15 29.62 8.02 -22.37
N ILE A 16 29.69 9.10 -21.59
CA ILE A 16 29.90 9.03 -20.13
C ILE A 16 28.71 8.35 -19.44
N TYR A 17 27.49 8.53 -19.94
CA TYR A 17 26.28 7.88 -19.42
C TYR A 17 25.94 6.55 -20.11
N GLU A 18 26.85 6.00 -20.91
CA GLU A 18 26.71 4.69 -21.58
C GLU A 18 25.54 4.62 -22.58
N GLU A 19 25.11 5.78 -23.10
CA GLU A 19 24.07 5.88 -24.14
C GLU A 19 24.66 5.73 -25.56
N LYS A 20 25.97 5.94 -25.72
CA LYS A 20 26.71 5.79 -26.99
C LYS A 20 28.12 5.22 -26.79
N ASP A 21 28.64 4.56 -27.82
CA ASP A 21 30.00 4.03 -27.86
C ASP A 21 31.01 4.99 -28.50
N PHE A 22 32.30 4.79 -28.16
CA PHE A 22 33.40 5.50 -28.81
C PHE A 22 33.60 5.07 -30.27
N ASN A 23 33.17 5.91 -31.21
CA ASN A 23 33.55 5.83 -32.62
C ASN A 23 35.02 6.28 -32.84
N LYS A 24 35.66 5.74 -33.88
CA LYS A 24 36.97 6.13 -34.43
C LYS A 24 37.10 7.66 -34.61
N ASP A 25 36.06 8.32 -35.12
CA ASP A 25 36.05 9.79 -35.32
C ASP A 25 36.21 10.58 -34.02
N ILE A 26 35.64 10.08 -32.92
CA ILE A 26 35.69 10.74 -31.61
C ILE A 26 37.05 10.50 -30.95
N LYS A 27 37.58 9.27 -31.09
CA LYS A 27 38.93 8.93 -30.63
C LYS A 27 39.99 9.78 -31.32
N ASP A 28 39.88 9.97 -32.63
CA ASP A 28 40.81 10.80 -33.38
C ASP A 28 40.63 12.28 -33.06
N HIS A 29 39.40 12.78 -32.86
CA HIS A 29 39.18 14.16 -32.42
C HIS A 29 39.79 14.44 -31.04
N LEU A 30 39.62 13.54 -30.06
CA LEU A 30 40.18 13.69 -28.72
C LEU A 30 41.71 13.69 -28.69
N LYS A 31 42.38 13.04 -29.65
CA LYS A 31 43.84 13.07 -29.76
C LYS A 31 44.38 14.42 -30.24
N HIS A 32 43.58 15.19 -30.97
CA HIS A 32 43.99 16.43 -31.62
C HIS A 32 43.34 17.69 -31.03
N CYS A 33 42.41 17.53 -30.07
CA CYS A 33 41.71 18.64 -29.44
C CYS A 33 41.84 18.59 -27.91
N ASP A 34 42.75 19.40 -27.37
CA ASP A 34 43.01 19.50 -25.92
C ASP A 34 41.77 19.93 -25.13
N ASN A 35 40.93 20.80 -25.70
CA ASN A 35 39.70 21.27 -25.06
C ASN A 35 38.70 20.13 -24.84
N CYS A 36 38.45 19.31 -25.87
CA CYS A 36 37.53 18.17 -25.77
C CYS A 36 38.10 17.08 -24.85
N MET A 37 39.41 16.87 -24.85
CA MET A 37 40.08 15.93 -23.94
C MET A 37 40.00 16.38 -22.48
N LYS A 38 40.16 17.68 -22.21
CA LYS A 38 40.00 18.25 -20.87
C LYS A 38 38.55 18.10 -20.38
N TYR A 39 37.58 18.43 -21.24
CA TYR A 39 36.17 18.29 -20.93
C TYR A 39 35.78 16.84 -20.59
N TYR A 40 36.28 15.86 -21.37
CA TYR A 40 36.06 14.45 -21.09
C TYR A 40 36.64 14.01 -19.73
N LYS A 41 37.83 14.50 -19.37
CA LYS A 41 38.43 14.22 -18.05
C LYS A 41 37.58 14.80 -16.90
N GLU A 42 37.09 16.03 -17.06
CA GLU A 42 36.21 16.68 -16.07
C GLU A 42 34.88 15.93 -15.90
N LEU A 43 34.27 15.49 -17.00
CA LEU A 43 33.07 14.64 -16.96
C LEU A 43 33.32 13.31 -16.24
N LYS A 44 34.45 12.66 -16.52
CA LYS A 44 34.81 11.39 -15.87
C LYS A 44 35.04 11.56 -14.36
N ASP A 45 35.71 12.63 -13.94
CA ASP A 45 35.90 12.95 -12.52
C ASP A 45 34.55 13.23 -11.84
N THR A 46 33.65 13.95 -12.53
CA THR A 46 32.30 14.25 -12.03
C THR A 46 31.46 12.97 -11.86
N LYS A 47 31.46 12.06 -12.85
CA LYS A 47 30.79 10.74 -12.74
C LYS A 47 31.34 9.93 -11.58
N ASN A 48 32.66 9.91 -11.39
CA ASN A 48 33.28 9.21 -10.27
C ASN A 48 32.87 9.79 -8.90
N ARG A 49 32.82 11.12 -8.78
CA ARG A 49 32.35 11.79 -7.55
C ARG A 49 30.87 11.50 -7.28
N LEU A 50 30.03 11.52 -8.31
CA LEU A 50 28.61 11.17 -8.20
C LEU A 50 28.42 9.70 -7.79
N ASN A 51 29.20 8.78 -8.36
CA ASN A 51 29.16 7.37 -7.97
C ASN A 51 29.56 7.17 -6.50
N ASN A 52 30.52 7.94 -5.99
CA ASN A 52 30.89 7.92 -4.57
C ASN A 52 29.83 8.55 -3.65
N LEU A 53 28.95 9.40 -4.19
CA LEU A 53 27.80 9.99 -3.49
C LEU A 53 26.54 9.13 -3.62
N ASN A 54 26.52 8.17 -4.55
CA ASN A 54 25.44 7.21 -4.76
C ASN A 54 25.51 6.10 -3.71
N THR A 55 25.46 6.47 -2.44
CA THR A 55 24.98 5.56 -1.41
C THR A 55 23.51 5.30 -1.70
N GLU A 56 23.15 4.04 -1.93
CA GLU A 56 21.74 3.64 -2.00
C GLU A 56 21.00 4.29 -0.84
N PRO A 57 19.91 5.04 -1.10
CA PRO A 57 19.16 5.66 -0.03
C PRO A 57 18.71 4.54 0.92
N PRO A 58 19.02 4.64 2.23
CA PRO A 58 18.70 3.57 3.16
C PRO A 58 17.20 3.31 3.10
N ILE A 59 16.82 2.07 2.80
CA ILE A 59 15.43 1.66 2.78
C ILE A 59 14.88 1.86 4.19
N GLU A 60 14.05 2.89 4.36
CA GLU A 60 13.39 3.16 5.63
C GLU A 60 12.22 2.20 5.83
N TYR A 61 12.52 0.96 6.25
CA TYR A 61 11.53 -0.08 6.56
C TYR A 61 10.40 0.41 7.49
N ARG A 62 10.70 1.38 8.37
CA ARG A 62 9.72 2.03 9.25
C ARG A 62 8.68 2.86 8.51
N LYS A 63 9.05 3.53 7.41
CA LYS A 63 8.09 4.28 6.57
C LYS A 63 7.20 3.30 5.79
N ILE A 64 7.80 2.24 5.27
CA ILE A 64 7.10 1.18 4.54
C ILE A 64 6.08 0.47 5.45
N SER A 65 6.50 0.03 6.65
CA SER A 65 5.60 -0.62 7.59
C SER A 65 4.44 0.27 8.03
N LYS A 66 4.70 1.56 8.29
CA LYS A 66 3.65 2.55 8.58
C LYS A 66 2.65 2.69 7.42
N ALA A 67 3.11 2.64 6.18
CA ALA A 67 2.22 2.72 5.01
C ALA A 67 1.28 1.50 4.93
N PHE A 68 1.81 0.29 5.15
CA PHE A 68 1.01 -0.93 5.18
C PHE A 68 0.00 -0.95 6.34
N ILE A 69 0.40 -0.54 7.54
CA ILE A 69 -0.51 -0.44 8.69
C ILE A 69 -1.68 0.51 8.37
N LYS A 70 -1.40 1.69 7.81
CA LYS A 70 -2.45 2.64 7.41
C LYS A 70 -3.38 2.05 6.34
N ALA A 71 -2.84 1.31 5.36
CA ALA A 71 -3.65 0.66 4.34
C ALA A 71 -4.61 -0.39 4.95
N ASP A 72 -4.13 -1.18 5.90
CA ASP A 72 -4.95 -2.16 6.61
C ASP A 72 -6.01 -1.52 7.49
N GLU A 73 -5.69 -0.42 8.18
CA GLU A 73 -6.66 0.36 8.96
C GLU A 73 -7.79 0.90 8.08
N ILE A 74 -7.46 1.45 6.91
CA ILE A 74 -8.45 1.94 5.94
C ILE A 74 -9.34 0.79 5.44
N LYS A 75 -8.74 -0.37 5.14
CA LYS A 75 -9.47 -1.56 4.70
C LYS A 75 -10.42 -2.07 5.77
N LYS A 76 -9.97 -2.16 7.03
CA LYS A 76 -10.81 -2.53 8.18
C LYS A 76 -11.95 -1.54 8.37
N LYS A 77 -11.67 -0.23 8.32
CA LYS A 77 -12.69 0.82 8.45
C LYS A 77 -13.77 0.71 7.38
N LYS A 78 -13.40 0.47 6.11
CA LYS A 78 -14.37 0.25 5.02
C LYS A 78 -15.22 -1.00 5.23
N SER A 79 -14.64 -2.10 5.68
CA SER A 79 -15.37 -3.33 6.01
C SER A 79 -16.40 -3.09 7.13
N ASN A 80 -16.00 -2.37 8.17
CA ASN A 80 -16.86 -2.05 9.30
C ASN A 80 -18.06 -1.18 8.89
N ILE A 81 -17.88 -0.21 7.99
CA ILE A 81 -18.99 0.62 7.49
C ILE A 81 -20.02 -0.23 6.73
N LYS A 82 -19.59 -1.17 5.88
CA LYS A 82 -20.51 -2.09 5.20
C LYS A 82 -21.28 -2.95 6.20
N SER A 83 -20.58 -3.48 7.21
CA SER A 83 -21.20 -4.28 8.27
C SER A 83 -22.25 -3.48 9.05
N LEU A 84 -21.95 -2.22 9.40
CA LEU A 84 -22.90 -1.32 10.07
C LEU A 84 -24.14 -1.06 9.22
N PHE A 85 -23.99 -0.85 7.91
CA PHE A 85 -25.12 -0.63 7.03
C PHE A 85 -26.03 -1.87 6.94
N VAL A 86 -25.44 -3.06 6.79
CA VAL A 86 -26.18 -4.33 6.80
C VAL A 86 -26.91 -4.54 8.13
N PHE A 87 -26.26 -4.23 9.25
CA PHE A 87 -26.88 -4.30 10.57
C PHE A 87 -28.07 -3.35 10.71
N MET A 88 -27.94 -2.10 10.25
CA MET A 88 -29.02 -1.11 10.28
C MET A 88 -30.22 -1.57 9.45
N LEU A 89 -29.98 -2.13 8.26
CA LEU A 89 -31.02 -2.69 7.40
C LEU A 89 -31.76 -3.86 8.08
N LEU A 90 -31.01 -4.82 8.63
CA LEU A 90 -31.57 -5.97 9.34
C LEU A 90 -32.38 -5.54 10.57
N SER A 91 -31.85 -4.60 11.36
CA SER A 91 -32.53 -4.07 12.54
C SER A 91 -33.83 -3.37 12.17
N THR A 92 -33.84 -2.62 11.07
CA THR A 92 -35.06 -1.95 10.57
C THR A 92 -36.11 -2.98 10.15
N ILE A 93 -35.72 -4.00 9.38
CA ILE A 93 -36.64 -5.09 8.97
C ILE A 93 -37.22 -5.78 10.20
N PHE A 94 -36.38 -6.13 11.16
CA PHE A 94 -36.81 -6.81 12.38
C PHE A 94 -37.79 -5.95 13.19
N LEU A 95 -37.50 -4.65 13.33
CA LEU A 95 -38.38 -3.70 14.01
C LEU A 95 -39.74 -3.60 13.30
N THR A 96 -39.74 -3.45 11.97
CA THR A 96 -40.99 -3.38 11.21
C THR A 96 -41.83 -4.66 11.33
N MET A 97 -41.20 -5.82 11.37
CA MET A 97 -41.88 -7.10 11.60
C MET A 97 -42.55 -7.14 12.98
N VAL A 98 -41.82 -6.75 14.04
CA VAL A 98 -42.37 -6.71 15.41
C VAL A 98 -43.53 -5.71 15.52
N VAL A 99 -43.39 -4.51 14.96
CA VAL A 99 -44.45 -3.50 14.96
C VAL A 99 -45.69 -3.99 14.22
N THR A 100 -45.52 -4.65 13.07
CA THR A 100 -46.63 -5.20 12.28
C THR A 100 -47.39 -6.29 13.06
N LEU A 101 -46.66 -7.19 13.73
CA LEU A 101 -47.26 -8.21 14.59
C LEU A 101 -48.02 -7.59 15.77
N ALA A 102 -47.48 -6.52 16.36
CA ALA A 102 -48.13 -5.82 17.46
C ALA A 102 -49.44 -5.15 17.02
N VAL A 103 -49.45 -4.46 15.86
CA VAL A 103 -50.64 -3.80 15.31
C VAL A 103 -51.73 -4.82 14.92
N ASN A 104 -51.33 -6.01 14.46
CA ASN A 104 -52.27 -7.10 14.13
C ASN A 104 -52.82 -7.84 15.37
N GLY A 105 -52.48 -7.40 16.59
CA GLY A 105 -53.00 -7.96 17.84
C GLY A 105 -52.27 -9.19 18.37
N PHE A 106 -51.13 -9.57 17.78
CA PHE A 106 -50.28 -10.70 18.23
C PHE A 106 -49.34 -10.33 19.37
N SER A 107 -49.79 -9.48 20.30
CA SER A 107 -48.97 -8.98 21.39
C SER A 107 -48.57 -10.08 22.38
N LYS A 108 -49.39 -11.13 22.52
CA LYS A 108 -49.10 -12.28 23.39
C LYS A 108 -47.91 -13.08 22.87
N GLU A 109 -47.87 -13.33 21.57
CA GLU A 109 -46.83 -14.06 20.87
C GLU A 109 -45.48 -13.34 20.96
N ILE A 110 -45.48 -12.00 20.89
CA ILE A 110 -44.29 -11.18 21.09
C ILE A 110 -43.72 -11.38 22.50
N ILE A 111 -44.58 -11.37 23.53
CA ILE A 111 -44.17 -11.60 24.92
C ILE A 111 -43.59 -13.01 25.11
N TYR A 112 -44.25 -14.03 24.54
CA TYR A 112 -43.74 -15.41 24.58
C TYR A 112 -42.36 -15.53 23.90
N PHE A 113 -42.19 -14.90 22.74
CA PHE A 113 -40.91 -14.89 22.03
C PHE A 113 -39.82 -14.21 22.87
N GLN A 114 -40.13 -13.08 23.51
CA GLN A 114 -39.20 -12.35 24.35
C GLN A 114 -38.77 -13.19 25.56
N ILE A 115 -39.71 -13.78 26.29
CA ILE A 115 -39.42 -14.67 27.42
C ILE A 115 -38.57 -15.86 26.98
N SER A 116 -38.94 -16.54 25.89
CA SER A 116 -38.18 -17.68 25.37
C SER A 116 -36.74 -17.29 25.01
N THR A 117 -36.56 -16.12 24.41
CA THR A 117 -35.23 -15.62 24.04
C THR A 117 -34.42 -15.34 25.29
N TYR A 118 -34.97 -14.65 26.30
CA TYR A 118 -34.29 -14.37 27.57
C TYR A 118 -33.89 -15.64 28.32
N VAL A 119 -34.67 -16.71 28.22
CA VAL A 119 -34.34 -18.00 28.84
C VAL A 119 -33.27 -18.73 28.04
N ILE A 120 -33.34 -18.76 26.71
CA ILE A 120 -32.43 -19.56 25.87
C ILE A 120 -31.06 -18.89 25.70
N PHE A 121 -31.02 -17.55 25.58
CA PHE A 121 -29.79 -16.80 25.27
C PHE A 121 -28.64 -17.06 26.26
N PRO A 122 -28.87 -17.06 27.60
CA PRO A 122 -27.84 -17.38 28.59
C PRO A 122 -27.20 -18.75 28.41
N PHE A 123 -27.92 -19.74 27.88
CA PHE A 123 -27.37 -21.07 27.60
C PHE A 123 -26.56 -21.12 26.30
N ILE A 124 -26.91 -20.31 25.30
CA ILE A 124 -26.17 -20.23 24.03
C ILE A 124 -24.86 -19.43 24.20
N LEU A 125 -24.89 -18.40 25.04
CA LEU A 125 -23.78 -17.48 25.29
C LEU A 125 -22.43 -18.17 25.61
N PRO A 126 -22.34 -19.13 26.55
CA PRO A 126 -21.08 -19.82 26.85
C PRO A 126 -20.56 -20.64 25.67
N PHE A 127 -21.45 -21.23 24.86
CA PHE A 127 -21.04 -21.96 23.66
C PHE A 127 -20.46 -21.02 22.58
N MET A 128 -21.07 -19.85 22.39
CA MET A 128 -20.57 -18.83 21.47
C MET A 128 -19.21 -18.28 21.91
N ILE A 129 -19.04 -18.00 23.21
CA ILE A 129 -17.76 -17.54 23.76
C ILE A 129 -16.68 -18.61 23.57
N LYS A 130 -16.96 -19.88 23.88
CA LYS A 130 -16.01 -20.99 23.71
C LYS A 130 -15.59 -21.17 22.25
N LYS A 131 -16.53 -21.07 21.31
CA LYS A 131 -16.24 -21.15 19.87
C LYS A 131 -15.34 -20.00 19.40
N ARG A 132 -15.57 -18.79 19.92
CA ARG A 132 -14.74 -17.62 19.62
C ARG A 132 -13.34 -17.74 20.21
N ALA A 133 -13.23 -18.15 21.47
CA ALA A 133 -11.94 -18.36 22.15
C ALA A 133 -11.06 -19.35 21.38
N LYS A 134 -11.63 -20.47 20.90
CA LYS A 134 -10.93 -21.46 20.06
C LYS A 134 -10.45 -20.88 18.72
N LYS A 135 -11.24 -20.00 18.10
CA LYS A 135 -10.85 -19.35 16.83
C LYS A 135 -9.74 -18.31 17.02
N GLU A 136 -9.68 -17.69 18.18
CA GLU A 136 -8.70 -16.66 18.55
C GLU A 136 -7.44 -17.24 19.22
N GLY A 137 -7.34 -18.58 19.36
CA GLY A 137 -6.15 -19.26 19.90
C GLY A 137 -6.04 -19.24 21.43
N TYR A 138 -7.11 -18.86 22.13
CA TYR A 138 -7.22 -19.01 23.57
C TYR A 138 -7.67 -20.43 23.89
N ASP A 139 -6.75 -21.38 23.82
CA ASP A 139 -7.00 -22.71 24.38
C ASP A 139 -7.00 -22.60 25.90
N ALA A 140 -8.18 -22.79 26.50
CA ALA A 140 -8.29 -23.07 27.92
C ALA A 140 -7.66 -24.44 28.17
N LYS A 141 -6.55 -24.46 28.93
CA LYS A 141 -6.13 -25.67 29.64
C LYS A 141 -7.23 -26.15 30.57
#